data_AF-A0A1X1R178-F1
#
_entry.id   AF-A0A1X1R178-F1
#
_cell.length_a   1.000
_cell.length_b   1.000
_cell.length_c   1.000
_cell.angle_alpha   90.00
_cell.angle_beta   90.00
_cell.angle_gamma   90.00
#
_symmetry.space_group_name_H-M   'P 1'
#
loop_
_entity.id
_entity.type
_entity.pdbx_description
1 polymer ?
#
loop_
_entity_poly.entity_id
_entity_poly.type
_entity_poly.pdbx_seq_one_letter_code
_entity_poly.pdbx_strand_id
1 'polypeptide(L)'
;MKINGMREKHVLREATRDVRIKPVYNREKHPFVTPPAKVGEADAMLELMGDVFASRLLDEQPIFDAAAVRKLFDSLPECTPDERTALDGLWNRVLSFTLMHQRFGMTVSRRLALRRPIHFSYTRPTGRRVL
;
A
#
# COMPACT_ATOMS: atom_id res chain seq x y z
N MET A 1 9.25 -24.81 -5.30
CA MET A 1 9.61 -24.14 -4.02
C MET A 1 9.68 -22.62 -4.23
N LYS A 2 8.76 -21.82 -3.65
CA LYS A 2 8.71 -20.36 -3.88
C LYS A 2 9.80 -19.59 -3.13
N ILE A 3 10.23 -20.12 -1.99
CA ILE A 3 11.23 -19.55 -1.08
C ILE A 3 12.24 -20.67 -0.75
N ASN A 4 13.53 -20.35 -0.69
CA ASN A 4 14.58 -21.26 -0.21
C ASN A 4 15.49 -20.47 0.76
N GLY A 5 15.44 -20.79 2.06
CA GLY A 5 16.01 -19.94 3.11
C GLY A 5 15.37 -18.55 3.10
N MET A 6 16.19 -17.50 3.10
CA MET A 6 15.74 -16.10 2.95
C MET A 6 15.58 -15.66 1.48
N ARG A 7 15.82 -16.57 0.52
CA ARG A 7 15.87 -16.22 -0.90
C ARG A 7 14.52 -16.40 -1.57
N GLU A 8 13.88 -15.28 -1.89
CA GLU A 8 12.64 -15.24 -2.64
C GLU A 8 12.80 -15.65 -4.11
N LYS A 9 11.69 -16.11 -4.69
CA LYS A 9 11.55 -16.46 -6.11
C LYS A 9 12.56 -17.51 -6.56
N HIS A 10 12.94 -18.44 -5.67
CA HIS A 10 14.05 -19.37 -5.90
C HIS A 10 13.91 -20.16 -7.20
N VAL A 11 12.77 -20.83 -7.44
CA VAL A 11 12.53 -21.59 -8.69
C VAL A 11 12.64 -20.71 -9.94
N LEU A 12 12.12 -19.48 -9.92
CA LEU A 12 12.24 -18.57 -11.06
C LEU A 12 13.69 -18.18 -11.31
N ARG A 13 14.48 -17.98 -10.25
CA ARG A 13 15.91 -17.66 -10.38
C ARG A 13 16.66 -18.83 -11.01
N GLU A 14 16.43 -20.06 -10.52
CA GLU A 14 17.07 -21.25 -11.06
C GLU A 14 16.71 -21.50 -12.52
N ALA A 15 15.43 -21.38 -12.87
CA ALA A 15 14.96 -21.55 -14.25
C ALA A 15 15.53 -20.51 -15.24
N THR A 16 16.03 -19.38 -14.74
CA THR A 16 16.58 -18.28 -15.57
C THR A 16 18.07 -18.07 -15.35
N ARG A 17 18.76 -19.03 -14.71
CA ARG A 17 20.18 -18.93 -14.34
C ARG A 17 21.08 -18.68 -15.56
N ASP A 18 20.80 -19.36 -16.66
CA ASP A 18 21.65 -19.34 -17.86
C ASP A 18 21.49 -18.06 -18.70
N VAL A 19 20.44 -17.28 -18.44
CA VAL A 19 20.10 -16.05 -19.17
C VAL A 19 20.25 -14.78 -18.32
N ARG A 20 20.75 -14.88 -17.08
CA ARG A 20 20.91 -13.74 -16.16
C ARG A 20 22.35 -13.59 -15.70
N ILE A 21 22.87 -12.36 -15.74
CA ILE A 21 24.18 -12.05 -15.15
C ILE A 21 24.17 -12.29 -13.63
N LYS A 22 25.29 -12.74 -13.08
CA LYS A 22 25.46 -13.06 -11.64
C LYS A 22 24.95 -11.95 -10.69
N PRO A 23 25.17 -10.65 -10.95
CA PRO A 23 24.65 -9.59 -10.08
C PRO A 23 23.12 -9.59 -10.00
N VAL A 24 22.46 -9.70 -11.15
CA VAL A 24 21.00 -9.72 -11.23
C VAL A 24 20.46 -11.01 -10.60
N TYR A 25 21.14 -12.14 -10.83
CA TYR A 25 20.79 -13.43 -10.24
C TYR A 25 20.71 -13.38 -8.70
N ASN A 26 21.67 -12.72 -8.04
CA ASN A 26 21.78 -12.66 -6.58
C ASN A 26 21.13 -11.43 -5.92
N ARG A 27 20.81 -10.38 -6.68
CA ARG A 27 20.16 -9.18 -6.14
C ARG A 27 18.85 -9.52 -5.44
N GLU A 28 18.66 -8.94 -4.25
CA GLU A 28 17.42 -8.99 -3.49
C GLU A 28 16.27 -8.34 -4.26
N LYS A 29 15.04 -8.76 -3.94
CA LYS A 29 13.86 -8.12 -4.53
C LYS A 29 13.74 -6.72 -3.93
N HIS A 30 14.10 -5.72 -4.71
CA HIS A 30 13.75 -4.35 -4.38
C HIS A 30 12.28 -4.13 -4.78
N PRO A 31 11.40 -3.71 -3.86
CA PRO A 31 10.04 -3.35 -4.23
C PRO A 31 10.07 -2.16 -5.19
N PHE A 32 9.19 -2.17 -6.18
CA PHE A 32 8.97 -0.99 -7.00
C PHE A 32 8.00 -0.10 -6.22
N VAL A 33 8.52 0.97 -5.65
CA VAL A 33 7.75 1.99 -4.93
C VAL A 33 7.81 3.29 -5.72
N THR A 34 6.74 4.07 -5.64
CA THR A 34 6.71 5.42 -6.23
C THR A 34 7.86 6.24 -5.61
N PRO A 35 8.65 6.98 -6.41
CA PRO A 35 9.62 7.91 -5.85
C PRO A 35 8.89 8.99 -5.04
N PRO A 36 9.45 9.44 -3.91
CA PRO A 36 8.82 10.47 -3.10
C PRO A 36 8.71 11.78 -3.90
N ALA A 37 7.59 12.49 -3.72
CA ALA A 37 7.41 13.78 -4.37
C ALA A 37 8.41 14.82 -3.83
N LYS A 38 8.97 15.66 -4.71
CA LYS A 38 9.98 16.65 -4.34
C LYS A 38 9.33 17.89 -3.76
N VAL A 39 9.78 18.30 -2.58
CA VAL A 39 9.29 19.52 -1.90
C VAL A 39 10.29 20.64 -2.10
N GLY A 40 9.79 21.85 -2.40
CA GLY A 40 10.61 23.06 -2.59
C GLY A 40 10.94 23.39 -4.05
N GLU A 41 10.54 22.52 -4.98
CA GLU A 41 10.51 22.76 -6.43
C GLU A 41 9.06 22.64 -6.91
N ALA A 42 8.77 23.13 -8.12
CA ALA A 42 7.50 22.87 -8.76
C ALA A 42 7.40 21.37 -9.12
N ASP A 43 6.78 20.59 -8.24
CA ASP A 43 6.58 19.15 -8.41
C ASP A 43 5.14 18.85 -8.85
N ALA A 44 5.01 18.34 -10.08
CA ALA A 44 3.72 18.05 -10.69
C ALA A 44 2.91 16.97 -9.94
N MET A 45 3.56 16.10 -9.16
CA MET A 45 2.87 15.10 -8.34
C MET A 45 2.23 15.77 -7.12
N LEU A 46 2.94 16.69 -6.45
CA LEU A 46 2.36 17.45 -5.34
C LEU A 46 1.22 18.36 -5.81
N GLU A 47 1.35 18.97 -6.98
CA GLU A 47 0.29 19.77 -7.60
C GLU A 47 -0.94 18.90 -7.89
N LEU A 48 -0.77 17.75 -8.55
CA LEU A 48 -1.84 16.79 -8.80
C LEU A 48 -2.53 16.32 -7.50
N MET A 49 -1.74 16.02 -6.47
CA MET A 49 -2.28 15.64 -5.16
C MET A 49 -3.10 16.79 -4.56
N GLY A 50 -2.58 18.01 -4.58
CA GLY A 50 -3.26 19.21 -4.09
C GLY A 50 -4.60 19.44 -4.79
N ASP A 51 -4.60 19.42 -6.13
CA ASP A 51 -5.80 19.61 -6.94
C ASP A 51 -6.86 18.54 -6.63
N VAL A 52 -6.46 17.26 -6.59
CA VAL A 52 -7.40 16.16 -6.33
C VAL A 52 -7.92 16.21 -4.90
N PHE A 53 -7.07 16.49 -3.90
CA PHE A 53 -7.48 16.52 -2.50
C PHE A 53 -8.34 17.74 -2.17
N ALA A 54 -8.12 18.87 -2.84
CA ALA A 54 -9.00 20.05 -2.73
C ALA A 54 -10.33 19.87 -3.48
N SER A 55 -10.39 18.97 -4.46
CA SER A 55 -11.59 18.74 -5.26
C SER A 55 -12.68 17.94 -4.52
N ARG A 56 -13.88 17.98 -5.09
CA ARG A 56 -15.04 17.16 -4.69
C ARG A 56 -14.80 15.66 -4.89
N LEU A 57 -13.86 15.25 -5.76
CA LEU A 57 -13.59 13.83 -6.01
C LEU A 57 -13.20 13.09 -4.72
N LEU A 58 -12.48 13.75 -3.82
CA LEU A 58 -12.10 13.18 -2.54
C LEU A 58 -13.31 12.97 -1.62
N ASP A 59 -14.34 13.81 -1.72
CA ASP A 59 -15.58 13.66 -0.93
C ASP A 59 -16.48 12.53 -1.45
N GLU A 60 -16.38 12.20 -2.73
CA GLU A 60 -17.25 11.22 -3.40
C GLU A 60 -16.77 9.77 -3.21
N GLN A 61 -15.47 9.57 -3.05
CA GLN A 61 -14.93 8.22 -2.80
C GLN A 61 -15.35 7.69 -1.42
N PRO A 62 -15.61 6.38 -1.27
CA PRO A 62 -16.23 5.85 -0.05
C PRO A 62 -15.24 5.25 0.98
N ILE A 63 -13.94 5.48 0.82
CA ILE A 63 -12.86 4.80 1.55
C ILE A 63 -12.23 5.71 2.61
N PHE A 64 -11.89 6.94 2.24
CA PHE A 64 -11.15 7.89 3.09
C PHE A 64 -12.06 8.99 3.65
N ASP A 65 -11.73 9.46 4.85
CA ASP A 65 -12.29 10.69 5.40
C ASP A 65 -11.60 11.89 4.72
N ALA A 66 -12.37 12.61 3.92
CA ALA A 66 -11.86 13.74 3.14
C ALA A 66 -11.32 14.88 4.02
N ALA A 67 -11.94 15.16 5.17
CA ALA A 67 -11.49 16.21 6.07
C ALA A 67 -10.17 15.83 6.74
N ALA A 68 -10.01 14.57 7.16
CA ALA A 68 -8.77 14.08 7.75
C ALA A 68 -7.61 14.09 6.74
N VAL A 69 -7.87 13.70 5.48
CA VAL A 69 -6.88 13.75 4.41
C VAL A 69 -6.43 15.19 4.16
N ARG A 70 -7.36 16.12 3.98
CA ARG A 70 -7.02 17.54 3.74
C ARG A 70 -6.21 18.12 4.88
N LYS A 71 -6.64 17.89 6.12
CA LYS A 71 -5.90 18.34 7.32
C LYS A 71 -4.47 17.81 7.36
N LEU A 72 -4.27 16.54 7.03
CA LEU A 72 -2.94 15.95 7.03
C LEU A 72 -2.11 16.47 5.83
N PHE A 73 -2.73 16.75 4.69
CA PHE A 73 -2.04 17.36 3.54
C PHE A 73 -1.67 18.84 3.81
N ASP A 74 -2.50 19.58 4.55
CA ASP A 74 -2.22 20.96 4.95
C ASP A 74 -1.02 21.06 5.92
N SER A 75 -0.72 19.98 6.66
CA SER A 75 0.48 19.90 7.51
C SER A 75 1.77 19.64 6.73
N LEU A 76 1.69 19.40 5.41
CA LEU A 76 2.84 19.10 4.57
C LEU A 76 3.98 20.13 4.73
N PRO A 77 3.77 21.46 4.76
CA PRO A 77 4.87 22.43 4.91
C PRO A 77 5.71 22.23 6.18
N GLU A 78 5.10 21.76 7.27
CA GLU A 78 5.74 21.58 8.57
C GLU A 78 6.49 20.25 8.72
N CYS A 79 6.23 19.27 7.84
CA CYS A 79 6.87 17.96 7.93
C CYS A 79 8.38 18.00 7.62
N THR A 80 9.15 17.21 8.34
CA THR A 80 10.55 16.90 8.00
C THR A 80 10.64 16.02 6.74
N PRO A 81 11.80 15.96 6.06
CA PRO A 81 11.99 15.07 4.89
C PRO A 81 11.67 13.60 5.17
N ASP A 82 12.01 13.10 6.35
CA ASP A 82 11.76 11.70 6.74
C ASP A 82 10.27 11.44 6.95
N GLU A 83 9.56 12.36 7.62
CA GLU A 83 8.10 12.28 7.79
C GLU A 83 7.37 12.32 6.44
N ARG A 84 7.82 13.18 5.52
CA ARG A 84 7.26 13.24 4.16
C ARG A 84 7.44 11.90 3.44
N THR A 85 8.63 11.32 3.51
CA THR A 85 8.93 10.02 2.91
C THR A 85 8.04 8.91 3.50
N ALA A 86 7.78 8.96 4.81
CA ALA A 86 6.88 8.02 5.47
C ALA A 86 5.40 8.19 5.04
N LEU A 87 4.97 9.43 4.78
CA LEU A 87 3.60 9.77 4.36
C LEU A 87 3.35 9.60 2.87
N ASP A 88 4.38 9.63 2.02
CA ASP A 88 4.27 9.59 0.57
C ASP A 88 3.46 8.37 0.06
N GLY A 89 3.67 7.19 0.68
CA GLY A 89 2.92 5.99 0.35
C GLY A 89 1.42 6.10 0.67
N LEU A 90 1.05 6.85 1.71
CA LEU A 90 -0.35 7.12 2.06
C LEU A 90 -0.97 8.08 1.05
N TRP A 91 -0.27 9.16 0.70
CA TRP A 91 -0.72 10.14 -0.30
C TRP A 91 -0.97 9.53 -1.66
N ASN A 92 -0.02 8.74 -2.15
CA ASN A 92 -0.20 7.99 -3.39
C ASN A 92 -1.40 7.05 -3.32
N ARG A 93 -1.68 6.45 -2.16
CA ARG A 93 -2.83 5.56 -2.01
C ARG A 93 -4.15 6.30 -2.01
N VAL A 94 -4.26 7.41 -1.30
CA VAL A 94 -5.45 8.27 -1.32
C VAL A 94 -5.72 8.76 -2.74
N LEU A 95 -4.72 9.34 -3.40
CA LEU A 95 -4.81 9.81 -4.78
C LEU A 95 -5.29 8.69 -5.72
N SER A 96 -4.64 7.52 -5.65
CA SER A 96 -4.98 6.37 -6.52
C SER A 96 -6.43 5.94 -6.34
N PHE A 97 -6.90 5.78 -5.11
CA PHE A 97 -8.28 5.34 -4.86
C PHE A 97 -9.31 6.41 -5.23
N THR A 98 -9.01 7.69 -5.03
CA THR A 98 -9.87 8.79 -5.48
C THR A 98 -10.02 8.78 -7.00
N LEU A 99 -8.92 8.66 -7.75
CA LEU A 99 -8.96 8.57 -9.22
C LEU A 99 -9.61 7.26 -9.72
N MET A 100 -9.40 6.15 -9.00
CA MET A 100 -10.11 4.90 -9.29
C MET A 100 -11.61 5.05 -9.07
N HIS A 101 -12.04 5.78 -8.03
CA HIS A 101 -13.46 6.04 -7.81
C HIS A 101 -14.04 6.86 -8.95
N GLN A 102 -13.38 7.95 -9.35
CA GLN A 102 -13.78 8.77 -10.50
C GLN A 102 -13.92 7.93 -11.77
N ARG A 103 -12.98 7.01 -12.03
CA ARG A 103 -12.96 6.22 -13.26
C ARG A 103 -13.96 5.05 -13.26
N PHE A 104 -14.19 4.42 -12.11
CA PHE A 104 -14.92 3.16 -12.02
C PHE A 104 -16.21 3.23 -11.20
N GLY A 105 -16.54 4.38 -10.60
CA GLY A 105 -17.76 4.56 -9.81
C GLY A 105 -17.85 3.61 -8.62
N MET A 106 -16.76 3.48 -7.85
CA MET A 106 -16.67 2.50 -6.77
C MET A 106 -17.73 2.74 -5.69
N THR A 107 -18.47 1.70 -5.31
CA THR A 107 -19.48 1.75 -4.23
C THR A 107 -19.20 0.71 -3.16
N VAL A 108 -19.53 1.03 -1.90
CA VAL A 108 -19.42 0.05 -0.81
C VAL A 108 -20.66 -0.84 -0.78
N SER A 109 -20.44 -2.16 -0.96
CA SER A 109 -21.52 -3.14 -0.81
C SER A 109 -21.72 -3.48 0.68
N ARG A 110 -22.88 -3.11 1.23
CA ARG A 110 -23.27 -3.40 2.62
C ARG A 110 -23.56 -4.89 2.90
N ARG A 111 -23.52 -5.78 1.90
CA ARG A 111 -23.92 -7.20 2.05
C ARG A 111 -23.01 -8.04 2.97
N LEU A 112 -21.84 -7.54 3.38
CA LEU A 112 -20.94 -8.24 4.30
C LEU A 112 -21.00 -7.75 5.76
N ALA A 113 -21.63 -6.61 6.04
CA ALA A 113 -21.71 -6.07 7.41
C ALA A 113 -22.63 -6.87 8.36
N LEU A 114 -23.42 -7.82 7.82
CA LEU A 114 -24.36 -8.66 8.58
C LEU A 114 -23.96 -10.15 8.63
N ARG A 115 -22.78 -10.55 8.13
CA ARG A 115 -22.30 -11.90 8.38
C ARG A 115 -21.77 -11.99 9.80
N ARG A 116 -22.53 -12.68 10.65
CA ARG A 116 -22.24 -12.99 12.06
C ARG A 116 -20.75 -13.35 12.26
N PRO A 117 -20.13 -12.97 13.39
CA PRO A 117 -18.75 -13.33 13.67
C PRO A 117 -18.59 -14.85 13.58
N ILE A 118 -17.64 -15.27 12.75
CA ILE A 118 -17.22 -16.66 12.68
C ILE A 118 -16.48 -16.91 14.00
N HIS A 119 -17.15 -17.54 14.97
CA HIS A 119 -16.48 -18.05 16.17
C HIS A 119 -15.49 -19.11 15.74
N PHE A 120 -14.21 -18.74 15.65
CA PHE A 120 -13.12 -19.71 15.52
C PHE A 120 -12.77 -20.22 16.92
N SER A 121 -13.47 -21.26 17.37
CA SER A 121 -13.12 -21.95 18.61
C SER A 121 -11.83 -22.75 18.38
N TYR A 122 -10.71 -22.23 18.88
CA TYR A 122 -9.46 -22.97 18.95
C TYR A 122 -9.49 -23.88 20.18
N THR A 123 -9.80 -25.16 19.98
CA THR A 123 -9.59 -26.19 21.00
C THR A 123 -8.09 -26.51 21.04
N ARG A 124 -7.40 -26.11 22.11
CA ARG A 124 -6.02 -26.58 22.38
C ARG A 124 -6.04 -28.11 22.49
N PRO A 125 -5.14 -28.84 21.81
CA PRO A 125 -4.97 -30.26 22.07
C PRO A 125 -4.39 -30.41 23.48
N THR A 126 -5.19 -30.95 24.40
CA THR A 126 -4.74 -31.38 25.72
C THR A 126 -3.75 -32.53 25.53
N GLY A 127 -2.47 -32.23 25.76
CA GLY A 127 -1.42 -33.24 25.78
C GLY A 127 -1.72 -34.28 26.88
N ARG A 128 -1.93 -35.53 26.45
CA ARG A 128 -1.90 -36.71 27.32
C ARG A 128 -0.53 -36.78 28.03
N ARG A 129 -0.55 -36.80 29.36
CA ARG A 129 0.54 -37.43 30.14
C ARG A 129 0.53 -38.92 29.78
N VAL A 130 1.67 -39.41 29.34
CA VAL A 130 1.98 -40.84 29.38
C VAL A 130 2.95 -41.02 30.54
N LEU A 131 2.47 -41.83 31.49
CA LEU A 131 3.11 -42.55 32.59
C LEU A 131 4.54 -42.15 32.98
#